data_AF-A0A151UEE3-F1
#
_entry.id   AF-A0A151UEE3-F1
#
_cell.length_a   1.000
_cell.length_b   1.000
_cell.length_c   1.000
_cell.angle_alpha   90.00
_cell.angle_beta   90.00
_cell.angle_gamma   90.00
#
_symmetry.space_group_name_H-M   'P 1'
#
loop_
_entity.id
_entity.type
_entity.pdbx_description
1 polymer ?
#
loop_
_entity_poly.entity_id
_entity_poly.type
_entity_poly.pdbx_seq_one_letter_code
_entity_poly.pdbx_strand_id
1 'polypeptide(L)'
;FQAKGQKFTVDNLIADPQLAEPFKNGQFATVYLSPKDYHRVHMPFAGTLTETLYVPGELFSVNQTTAENIPGLFARNERMVCLFDTEIGRMAVVLVGAMIVAGIETVATGKVKPTGRLELNQHDLFLDKGAELGRFYLGSTAVVLFEKDKMTWDTAFKANSTVVMGEAMGHTV
;
A
#
# COMPACT_ATOMS: atom_id res chain seq x y z
N PHE A 1 8.25 8.67 4.95
CA PHE A 1 9.69 8.53 4.63
C PHE A 1 9.83 7.42 3.60
N GLN A 2 10.64 7.58 2.57
CA GLN A 2 10.82 6.59 1.50
C GLN A 2 12.08 5.76 1.73
N ALA A 3 13.25 6.33 1.42
CA ALA A 3 14.57 5.79 1.68
C ALA A 3 15.62 6.91 1.52
N LYS A 4 16.78 6.81 2.17
CA LYS A 4 17.93 7.74 2.07
C LYS A 4 17.57 9.23 1.90
N GLY A 5 16.75 9.76 2.81
CA GLY A 5 16.36 11.18 2.82
C GLY A 5 15.23 11.56 1.85
N GLN A 6 14.82 10.66 0.96
CA GLN A 6 13.63 10.84 0.13
C GLN A 6 12.36 10.73 0.99
N LYS A 7 11.42 11.63 0.75
CA LYS A 7 10.12 11.68 1.43
C LYS A 7 9.02 11.85 0.40
N PHE A 8 7.84 11.35 0.75
CA PHE A 8 6.58 11.66 0.10
C PHE A 8 5.54 11.92 1.20
N THR A 9 4.48 12.63 0.85
CA THR A 9 3.35 12.91 1.75
C THR A 9 2.23 11.90 1.49
N VAL A 10 1.39 11.70 2.49
CA VAL A 10 0.20 10.84 2.34
C VAL A 10 -0.79 11.42 1.33
N ASP A 11 -0.90 12.76 1.24
CA ASP A 11 -1.71 13.44 0.23
C ASP A 11 -1.24 13.07 -1.19
N ASN A 12 0.07 13.04 -1.42
CA ASN A 12 0.62 12.64 -2.72
C ASN A 12 0.46 11.14 -2.97
N LEU A 13 0.57 10.30 -1.93
CA LEU A 13 0.39 8.86 -2.06
C LEU A 13 -1.05 8.48 -2.38
N ILE A 14 -2.05 9.08 -1.73
CA ILE A 14 -3.46 8.76 -1.98
C ILE A 14 -4.01 9.54 -3.18
N ALA A 15 -3.39 10.68 -3.55
CA ALA A 15 -3.81 11.56 -4.64
C ALA A 15 -5.23 12.15 -4.48
N ASP A 16 -5.81 12.02 -3.29
CA ASP A 16 -7.04 12.67 -2.87
C ASP A 16 -6.87 13.15 -1.42
N PRO A 17 -6.84 14.48 -1.17
CA PRO A 17 -6.61 15.01 0.17
C PRO A 17 -7.68 14.67 1.19
N GLN A 18 -8.93 14.45 0.76
CA GLN A 18 -10.03 14.11 1.67
C GLN A 18 -9.88 12.67 2.14
N LEU A 19 -9.58 11.75 1.22
CA LEU A 19 -9.30 10.35 1.55
C LEU A 19 -7.98 10.20 2.33
N ALA A 20 -7.03 11.11 2.15
CA ALA A 20 -5.74 11.09 2.84
C ALA A 20 -5.80 11.59 4.29
N GLU A 21 -6.77 12.44 4.62
CA GLU A 21 -6.86 13.14 5.91
C GLU A 21 -6.74 12.22 7.13
N PRO A 22 -7.43 11.06 7.22
CA PRO A 22 -7.37 10.19 8.40
C PRO A 22 -5.96 9.68 8.71
N PHE A 23 -5.12 9.54 7.69
CA PHE A 23 -3.80 8.95 7.79
C PHE A 23 -2.70 9.98 8.10
N LYS A 24 -3.04 11.27 8.20
CA LYS A 24 -2.09 12.32 8.57
C LYS A 24 -1.60 12.11 10.00
N ASN A 25 -0.28 12.19 10.17
CA ASN A 25 0.40 11.87 11.44
C ASN A 25 0.14 10.43 11.95
N GLY A 26 -0.35 9.55 11.07
CA GLY A 26 -0.57 8.15 11.34
C GLY A 26 0.71 7.31 11.28
N GLN A 27 0.51 5.99 11.34
CA GLN A 27 1.60 5.02 11.16
C GLN A 27 1.58 4.46 9.75
N PHE A 28 2.77 4.14 9.22
CA PHE A 28 2.89 3.45 7.95
C PHE A 28 4.02 2.42 7.95
N ALA A 29 3.87 1.40 7.12
CA ALA A 29 4.95 0.49 6.75
C ALA A 29 5.01 0.35 5.23
N THR A 30 6.21 0.33 4.69
CA THR A 30 6.47 0.08 3.27
C THR A 30 7.14 -1.28 3.14
N VAL A 31 6.51 -2.20 2.41
CA VAL A 31 7.01 -3.55 2.17
C VAL A 31 7.33 -3.69 0.69
N TYR A 32 8.61 -3.90 0.38
CA TYR A 32 9.08 -4.18 -0.98
C TYR A 32 9.07 -5.69 -1.23
N LEU A 33 8.55 -6.09 -2.38
CA LEU A 33 8.48 -7.46 -2.86
C LEU A 33 9.43 -7.60 -4.05
N SER A 34 10.57 -8.25 -3.82
CA SER A 34 11.54 -8.54 -4.87
C SER A 34 11.00 -9.64 -5.80
N PRO A 35 11.52 -9.77 -7.04
CA PRO A 35 10.99 -10.74 -8.01
C PRO A 35 10.95 -12.21 -7.56
N LYS A 36 11.73 -12.59 -6.54
CA LYS A 36 11.74 -13.95 -5.97
C LYS A 36 10.72 -14.17 -4.85
N ASP A 37 10.10 -13.11 -4.35
CA ASP A 37 9.24 -13.16 -3.18
C ASP A 37 7.80 -13.57 -3.53
N TYR A 38 6.97 -13.73 -2.51
CA TYR A 38 5.54 -14.00 -2.67
C TYR A 38 4.80 -12.70 -3.01
N HIS A 39 4.23 -12.61 -4.22
CA HIS A 39 3.65 -11.38 -4.76
C HIS A 39 2.15 -11.20 -4.49
N ARG A 40 1.61 -11.81 -3.43
CA ARG A 40 0.24 -11.54 -2.97
C ARG A 40 0.27 -10.75 -1.68
N VAL A 41 -0.64 -9.80 -1.59
CA VAL A 41 -0.84 -8.91 -0.45
C VAL A 41 -2.09 -9.37 0.29
N HIS A 42 -1.97 -9.48 1.61
CA HIS A 42 -3.03 -9.98 2.48
C HIS A 42 -3.44 -8.90 3.48
N MET A 43 -4.67 -9.02 3.97
CA MET A 43 -5.26 -8.12 4.95
C MET A 43 -4.50 -8.18 6.28
N PRO A 44 -3.94 -7.06 6.79
CA PRO A 44 -3.26 -7.04 8.08
C PRO A 44 -4.25 -7.03 9.26
N PHE A 45 -5.46 -6.50 9.03
CA PHE A 45 -6.59 -6.48 9.95
C PHE A 45 -7.86 -6.89 9.19
N ALA A 46 -8.83 -7.46 9.91
CA ALA A 46 -10.16 -7.66 9.35
C ALA A 46 -10.83 -6.30 9.14
N GLY A 47 -11.61 -6.17 8.08
CA GLY A 47 -12.31 -4.92 7.80
C GLY A 47 -13.12 -4.95 6.51
N THR A 48 -13.92 -3.90 6.33
CA THR A 48 -14.73 -3.69 5.14
C THR A 48 -13.98 -2.79 4.19
N LEU A 49 -13.70 -3.27 2.98
CA LEU A 49 -13.25 -2.42 1.87
C LEU A 49 -14.38 -1.48 1.49
N THR A 50 -14.16 -0.19 1.66
CA THR A 50 -15.14 0.87 1.37
C THR A 50 -14.85 1.55 0.05
N GLU A 51 -13.57 1.78 -0.27
CA GLU A 51 -13.19 2.40 -1.54
C GLU A 51 -11.94 1.77 -2.14
N THR A 52 -11.90 1.79 -3.47
CA THR A 52 -10.66 1.67 -4.23
C THR A 52 -10.46 2.91 -5.07
N LEU A 53 -9.28 3.51 -5.01
CA LEU A 53 -8.88 4.62 -5.86
C LEU A 53 -7.70 4.18 -6.74
N TYR A 54 -7.97 4.04 -8.03
CA TYR A 54 -6.92 3.87 -9.02
C TYR A 54 -6.27 5.23 -9.29
N VAL A 55 -4.93 5.26 -9.20
CA VAL A 55 -4.13 6.44 -9.49
C VAL A 55 -3.18 6.14 -10.64
N PRO A 56 -3.34 6.81 -11.81
CA PRO A 56 -2.42 6.64 -12.91
C PRO A 56 -1.05 7.24 -12.54
N GLY A 57 0.00 6.70 -13.13
CA GLY A 57 1.34 7.18 -12.87
C GLY A 57 2.37 6.52 -13.76
N GLU A 58 3.62 6.84 -13.47
CA GLU A 58 4.78 6.22 -14.10
C GLU A 58 4.92 4.76 -13.65
N LEU A 59 5.81 4.02 -14.29
CA LEU A 59 6.13 2.66 -13.86
C LEU A 59 7.62 2.56 -13.59
N PHE A 60 8.19 3.38 -12.72
CA PHE A 60 9.60 3.22 -12.34
C PHE A 60 9.82 1.88 -11.63
N SER A 61 11.02 1.30 -11.73
CA SER A 61 11.40 0.18 -10.87
C SER A 61 11.37 0.62 -9.40
N VAL A 62 11.02 -0.29 -8.50
CA VAL A 62 10.90 -0.02 -7.06
C VAL A 62 11.96 -0.74 -6.22
N ASN A 63 13.06 -1.17 -6.87
CA ASN A 63 14.21 -1.72 -6.16
C ASN A 63 14.85 -0.67 -5.22
N GLN A 64 15.71 -1.15 -4.32
CA GLN A 64 16.36 -0.31 -3.32
C GLN A 64 17.09 0.90 -3.94
N THR A 65 17.89 0.69 -4.99
CA THR A 65 18.62 1.77 -5.66
C THR A 65 17.67 2.85 -6.18
N THR A 66 16.57 2.46 -6.83
CA THR A 66 15.57 3.43 -7.30
C THR A 66 14.83 4.13 -6.17
N ALA A 67 14.45 3.43 -5.11
CA ALA A 67 13.80 4.01 -3.94
C ALA A 67 14.68 5.03 -3.21
N GLU A 68 16.00 4.86 -3.27
CA GLU A 68 16.96 5.78 -2.67
C GLU A 68 17.23 7.03 -3.52
N ASN A 69 17.09 6.92 -4.85
CA ASN A 69 17.53 7.97 -5.78
C ASN A 69 16.39 8.73 -6.46
N ILE A 70 15.17 8.17 -6.53
CA ILE A 70 14.03 8.81 -7.19
C ILE A 70 13.13 9.50 -6.14
N PRO A 71 13.01 10.83 -6.16
CA PRO A 71 12.12 11.54 -5.24
C PRO A 71 10.66 11.15 -5.45
N GLY A 72 9.97 10.85 -4.35
CA GLY A 72 8.55 10.55 -4.35
C GLY A 72 8.13 9.35 -5.20
N LEU A 73 9.04 8.39 -5.41
CA LEU A 73 8.85 7.21 -6.27
C LEU A 73 7.46 6.58 -6.13
N PHE A 74 7.04 6.27 -4.90
CA PHE A 74 5.78 5.57 -4.67
C PHE A 74 4.54 6.42 -4.99
N ALA A 75 4.64 7.74 -4.86
CA ALA A 75 3.57 8.68 -5.21
C ALA A 75 3.53 9.03 -6.71
N ARG A 76 4.61 8.73 -7.44
CA ARG A 76 4.70 8.94 -8.89
C ARG A 76 4.28 7.71 -9.69
N ASN A 77 4.44 6.52 -9.10
CA ASN A 77 4.08 5.29 -9.79
C ASN A 77 2.55 5.08 -9.85
N GLU A 78 2.11 4.37 -10.88
CA GLU A 78 0.78 3.79 -10.96
C GLU A 78 0.51 2.93 -9.72
N ARG A 79 -0.68 3.07 -9.16
CA ARG A 79 -1.04 2.36 -7.92
C ARG A 79 -2.55 2.23 -7.74
N MET A 80 -2.92 1.26 -6.92
CA MET A 80 -4.27 1.06 -6.41
C MET A 80 -4.27 1.34 -4.91
N VAL A 81 -5.07 2.31 -4.48
CA VAL A 81 -5.31 2.60 -3.06
C VAL A 81 -6.56 1.84 -2.64
N CYS A 82 -6.45 0.94 -1.66
CA CYS A 82 -7.59 0.26 -1.06
C CYS A 82 -7.83 0.84 0.35
N LEU A 83 -9.04 1.31 0.61
CA LEU A 83 -9.44 1.97 1.86
C LEU A 83 -10.43 1.09 2.62
N PHE A 84 -10.23 0.99 3.93
CA PHE A 84 -10.98 0.08 4.79
C PHE A 84 -11.47 0.76 6.05
N ASP A 85 -12.66 0.37 6.46
CA ASP A 85 -13.12 0.49 7.83
C ASP A 85 -12.74 -0.79 8.59
N THR A 86 -12.05 -0.61 9.72
CA THR A 86 -11.62 -1.71 10.60
C THR A 86 -12.07 -1.43 12.03
N GLU A 87 -11.96 -2.42 12.91
CA GLU A 87 -12.28 -2.26 14.33
C GLU A 87 -11.44 -1.18 15.05
N ILE A 88 -10.25 -0.86 14.52
CA ILE A 88 -9.34 0.14 15.10
C ILE A 88 -9.44 1.52 14.46
N GLY A 89 -10.20 1.68 13.37
CA GLY A 89 -10.31 2.93 12.60
C GLY A 89 -10.01 2.72 11.11
N ARG A 90 -9.77 3.81 10.37
CA ARG A 90 -9.43 3.73 8.94
C ARG A 90 -8.06 3.10 8.74
N MET A 91 -8.00 2.23 7.74
CA MET A 91 -6.77 1.63 7.24
C MET A 91 -6.71 1.80 5.72
N ALA A 92 -5.51 2.02 5.18
CA ALA A 92 -5.29 1.92 3.74
C ALA A 92 -4.20 0.90 3.41
N VAL A 93 -4.37 0.19 2.31
CA VAL A 93 -3.32 -0.62 1.69
C VAL A 93 -3.15 -0.14 0.26
N VAL A 94 -1.98 0.41 -0.04
CA VAL A 94 -1.63 0.94 -1.36
C VAL A 94 -0.74 -0.05 -2.09
N LEU A 95 -1.24 -0.60 -3.18
CA LEU A 95 -0.51 -1.48 -4.07
C LEU A 95 0.16 -0.63 -5.14
N VAL A 96 1.49 -0.50 -5.10
CA VAL A 96 2.28 0.33 -6.02
C VAL A 96 2.90 -0.55 -7.11
N GLY A 97 2.53 -0.27 -8.36
CA GLY A 97 3.09 -0.92 -9.54
C GLY A 97 4.51 -0.46 -9.83
N ALA A 98 5.21 -1.18 -10.71
CA ALA A 98 6.58 -0.88 -11.12
C ALA A 98 6.84 -1.36 -12.56
N MET A 99 8.03 -1.08 -13.12
CA MET A 99 8.43 -1.62 -14.43
C MET A 99 8.25 -3.15 -14.45
N ILE A 100 7.70 -3.67 -15.56
CA ILE A 100 7.55 -5.12 -15.83
C ILE A 100 6.49 -5.79 -14.92
N VAL A 101 5.82 -5.05 -14.03
CA VAL A 101 4.66 -5.58 -13.30
C VAL A 101 3.53 -5.76 -14.29
N ALA A 102 3.10 -7.01 -14.55
CA ALA A 102 2.03 -7.31 -15.51
C ALA A 102 0.62 -6.95 -14.98
N GLY A 103 0.51 -5.86 -14.22
CA GLY A 103 -0.71 -5.29 -13.65
C GLY A 103 -0.83 -5.43 -12.14
N ILE A 104 -1.73 -4.62 -11.58
CA ILE A 104 -2.23 -4.74 -10.22
C ILE A 104 -3.59 -5.44 -10.29
N GLU A 105 -3.84 -6.35 -9.37
CA GLU A 105 -5.13 -7.02 -9.25
C GLU A 105 -5.56 -7.04 -7.79
N THR A 106 -6.82 -6.70 -7.53
CA THR A 106 -7.43 -6.87 -6.22
C THR A 106 -8.62 -7.82 -6.32
N VAL A 107 -9.00 -8.43 -5.20
CA VAL A 107 -10.18 -9.29 -5.15
C VAL A 107 -11.48 -8.55 -5.50
N ALA A 108 -11.51 -7.23 -5.30
CA ALA A 108 -12.68 -6.40 -5.56
C ALA A 108 -12.78 -5.93 -7.01
N THR A 109 -11.65 -5.55 -7.64
CA THR A 109 -11.64 -4.96 -8.97
C THR A 109 -11.24 -5.93 -10.08
N GLY A 110 -10.73 -7.12 -9.72
CA GLY A 110 -9.97 -7.94 -10.64
C GLY A 110 -8.71 -7.23 -11.14
N LYS A 111 -8.17 -7.69 -12.27
CA LYS A 111 -6.99 -7.08 -12.90
C LYS A 111 -7.34 -5.69 -13.43
N VAL A 112 -6.65 -4.69 -12.89
CA VAL A 112 -6.81 -3.29 -13.27
C VAL A 112 -6.43 -3.13 -14.74
N LYS A 113 -7.28 -2.42 -15.48
CA LYS A 113 -7.01 -1.97 -16.85
C LYS A 113 -6.64 -0.50 -16.78
N PRO A 114 -5.40 -0.10 -17.10
CA PRO A 114 -4.98 1.29 -17.01
C PRO A 114 -5.85 2.18 -17.90
N THR A 115 -6.53 3.14 -17.31
CA THR A 115 -7.38 4.11 -18.04
C THR A 115 -6.70 5.47 -18.21
N GLY A 116 -5.59 5.69 -17.50
CA GLY A 116 -4.86 6.96 -17.49
C GLY A 116 -5.58 8.07 -16.71
N ARG A 117 -6.60 7.75 -15.92
CA ARG A 117 -7.39 8.71 -15.13
C ARG A 117 -7.54 8.24 -13.69
N LEU A 118 -7.73 9.18 -12.77
CA LEU A 118 -8.13 8.86 -11.40
C LEU A 118 -9.54 8.24 -11.40
N GLU A 119 -9.69 7.10 -10.74
CA GLU A 119 -10.98 6.39 -10.67
C GLU A 119 -11.27 5.91 -9.26
N LEU A 120 -12.29 6.50 -8.64
CA LEU A 120 -12.79 6.12 -7.33
C LEU A 120 -13.99 5.18 -7.50
N ASN A 121 -13.91 4.00 -6.88
CA ASN A 121 -15.01 3.04 -6.80
C ASN A 121 -15.36 2.78 -5.34
N GLN A 122 -16.65 2.66 -5.08
CA GLN A 122 -17.22 2.35 -3.76
C GLN A 122 -17.49 0.85 -3.66
N HIS A 123 -17.29 0.28 -2.48
CA HIS A 123 -17.43 -1.14 -2.19
C HIS A 123 -18.12 -1.35 -0.84
N ASP A 124 -18.67 -2.54 -0.66
CA ASP A 124 -19.15 -3.07 0.62
C ASP A 124 -18.71 -4.53 0.71
N LEU A 125 -17.39 -4.73 0.85
CA LEU A 125 -16.76 -6.06 0.84
C LEU A 125 -15.98 -6.28 2.13
N PHE A 126 -16.48 -7.14 3.00
CA PHE A 126 -15.77 -7.57 4.19
C PHE A 126 -14.67 -8.60 3.86
N LEU A 127 -13.49 -8.41 4.44
CA LEU A 127 -12.36 -9.34 4.35
C LEU A 127 -11.80 -9.64 5.75
N ASP A 128 -11.63 -10.93 6.04
CA ASP A 128 -10.98 -11.38 7.28
C ASP A 128 -9.50 -11.01 7.33
N LYS A 129 -8.93 -10.94 8.54
CA LYS A 129 -7.49 -10.83 8.73
C LYS A 129 -6.79 -12.02 8.04
N GLY A 130 -5.76 -11.73 7.26
CA GLY A 130 -5.02 -12.73 6.48
C GLY A 130 -5.70 -13.14 5.16
N ALA A 131 -6.92 -12.68 4.87
CA ALA A 131 -7.52 -12.87 3.55
C ALA A 131 -6.68 -12.20 2.47
N GLU A 132 -6.65 -12.78 1.26
CA GLU A 132 -5.98 -12.15 0.12
C GLU A 132 -6.71 -10.87 -0.27
N LEU A 133 -5.98 -9.76 -0.36
CA LEU A 133 -6.50 -8.48 -0.84
C LEU A 133 -6.23 -8.33 -2.34
N GLY A 134 -5.02 -8.68 -2.76
CA GLY A 134 -4.60 -8.46 -4.12
C GLY A 134 -3.23 -9.01 -4.38
N ARG A 135 -2.75 -8.80 -5.60
CA ARG A 135 -1.49 -9.36 -6.07
C ARG A 135 -0.86 -8.51 -7.14
N PHE A 136 0.43 -8.75 -7.30
CA PHE A 136 1.23 -8.27 -8.40
C PHE A 136 1.71 -9.44 -9.24
N TYR A 137 1.96 -9.17 -10.51
CA TYR A 137 2.48 -10.21 -11.40
C TYR A 137 4.02 -10.22 -11.47
N LEU A 138 4.70 -9.13 -11.08
CA LEU A 138 6.16 -9.04 -10.94
C LEU A 138 6.52 -7.92 -9.94
N GLY A 139 7.81 -7.78 -9.56
CA GLY A 139 8.32 -6.98 -8.43
C GLY A 139 7.60 -5.65 -8.12
N SER A 140 7.30 -5.41 -6.84
CA SER A 140 6.27 -4.42 -6.44
C SER A 140 6.46 -3.91 -5.01
N THR A 141 5.63 -2.97 -4.58
CA THR A 141 5.64 -2.43 -3.22
C THR A 141 4.21 -2.31 -2.68
N ALA A 142 4.01 -2.73 -1.43
CA ALA A 142 2.79 -2.46 -0.67
C ALA A 142 3.09 -1.42 0.43
N VAL A 143 2.23 -0.42 0.57
CA VAL A 143 2.29 0.56 1.66
C VAL A 143 1.03 0.40 2.51
N VAL A 144 1.19 0.10 3.79
CA VAL A 144 0.08 0.02 4.74
C VAL A 144 0.06 1.30 5.57
N LEU A 145 -1.12 1.90 5.73
CA LEU A 145 -1.36 3.11 6.50
C LEU A 145 -2.42 2.85 7.57
N PHE A 146 -2.20 3.40 8.76
CA PHE A 146 -3.17 3.44 9.85
C PHE A 146 -3.34 4.88 10.32
N GLU A 147 -4.53 5.18 10.84
CA GLU A 147 -4.78 6.44 11.54
C GLU A 147 -3.79 6.67 12.70
N LYS A 148 -3.70 7.94 13.11
CA LYS A 148 -2.92 8.35 14.28
C LYS A 148 -3.40 7.61 15.55
N ASP A 149 -2.43 7.20 16.36
CA ASP A 149 -2.64 6.58 17.68
C ASP A 149 -3.43 5.24 17.65
N LYS A 150 -3.46 4.53 16.50
CA LYS A 150 -4.14 3.22 16.37
C LYS A 150 -3.22 2.01 16.38
N MET A 151 -1.99 2.19 15.90
CA MET A 151 -1.01 1.13 15.76
C MET A 151 0.35 1.60 16.26
N THR A 152 1.15 0.65 16.74
CA THR A 152 2.57 0.83 17.04
C THR A 152 3.36 -0.31 16.41
N TRP A 153 4.37 0.03 15.62
CA TRP A 153 5.29 -0.95 15.05
C TRP A 153 6.27 -1.46 16.10
N ASP A 154 6.56 -2.76 16.08
CA ASP A 154 7.54 -3.33 16.99
C ASP A 154 8.94 -2.79 16.65
N THR A 155 9.67 -2.38 17.68
CA THR A 155 11.04 -1.84 17.61
C THR A 155 12.06 -2.82 17.01
N ALA A 156 11.73 -4.12 16.96
CA ALA A 156 12.52 -5.13 16.28
C ALA A 156 12.60 -4.88 14.76
N PHE A 157 11.57 -4.27 14.16
CA PHE A 157 11.56 -3.94 12.74
C PHE A 157 12.18 -2.57 12.49
N LYS A 158 13.17 -2.54 11.61
CA LYS A 158 13.86 -1.33 11.15
C LYS A 158 13.77 -1.26 9.63
N ALA A 159 14.17 -0.12 9.06
CA ALA A 159 14.30 -0.01 7.62
C ALA A 159 15.20 -1.13 7.08
N ASN A 160 14.75 -1.80 6.01
CA ASN A 160 15.38 -2.97 5.39
C ASN A 160 15.33 -4.28 6.21
N SER A 161 14.56 -4.34 7.31
CA SER A 161 14.23 -5.62 7.93
C SER A 161 13.51 -6.53 6.93
N THR A 162 13.85 -7.82 6.95
CA THR A 162 13.08 -8.84 6.23
C THR A 162 11.82 -9.15 7.03
N VAL A 163 10.70 -9.33 6.35
CA VAL A 163 9.41 -9.71 6.94
C VAL A 163 8.86 -10.92 6.22
N VAL A 164 8.07 -11.74 6.92
CA VAL A 164 7.39 -12.91 6.33
C VAL A 164 5.88 -12.73 6.40
N MET A 165 5.16 -13.23 5.38
CA MET A 165 3.69 -13.21 5.41
C MET A 165 3.17 -13.95 6.65
N GLY A 166 2.30 -13.29 7.42
CA GLY A 166 1.73 -13.79 8.66
C GLY A 166 2.53 -13.42 9.92
N GLU A 167 3.72 -12.84 9.77
CA GLU A 167 4.50 -12.34 10.90
C GLU A 167 3.87 -11.07 11.49
N ALA A 168 3.77 -11.01 12.82
CA ALA A 168 3.29 -9.83 13.51
C ALA A 168 4.37 -8.73 13.48
N MET A 169 4.07 -7.59 12.86
CA MET A 169 4.99 -6.45 12.76
C MET A 169 4.76 -5.37 13.84
N GLY A 170 3.68 -5.47 14.60
CA GLY A 170 3.25 -4.44 15.54
C GLY A 170 1.97 -4.83 16.26
N HIS A 171 1.45 -3.92 17.07
CA HIS A 171 0.26 -4.11 17.89
C HIS A 171 -0.61 -2.85 17.90
N THR A 172 -1.89 -3.05 18.20
CA THR A 172 -2.85 -1.97 18.41
C THR A 172 -2.50 -1.21 19.68
N VAL A 173 -2.82 0.09 19.71
CA VAL A 173 -2.65 0.96 20.90
C VAL A 173 -3.92 0.97 21.75
#